data_AF-A0A8T3X362-F1
#
_entry.id   AF-A0A8T3X362-F1
#
_cell.length_a   1.000
_cell.length_b   1.000
_cell.length_c   1.000
_cell.angle_alpha   90.00
_cell.angle_beta   90.00
_cell.angle_gamma   90.00
#
_symmetry.space_group_name_H-M   'P 1'
#
loop_
_entity.id
_entity.type
_entity.pdbx_description
1 polymer ?
#
loop_
_entity_poly.entity_id
_entity_poly.type
_entity_poly.pdbx_seq_one_letter_code
_entity_poly.pdbx_strand_id
1 'polypeptide(L)'
;MQNLSLSSKIIIASIILSLTLGLWEAWYQGFIMTPIVFVFLLALPLFILSLFLYCIILLISISKKYKSKLNKFKKILLIILTICSIFIIIPLIIVKLTNKINSLRAQGIIDAINLYKQQNGEYPDDLHKLVPNYLSDIPKNLWNDQFRYEIVNFHEVWNEEEYKWEKLNVTQFRLKNSIGSGWYTQVYDSYDDVWFLWD
;
A
#
# COMPACT_ATOMS: atom_id res chain seq x y z
N MET A 1 -45.58 -12.23 -29.12
CA MET A 1 -44.26 -12.43 -28.47
C MET A 1 -43.41 -13.28 -29.39
N GLN A 2 -42.36 -12.73 -29.97
CA GLN A 2 -41.45 -13.51 -30.84
C GLN A 2 -40.53 -14.37 -29.98
N ASN A 3 -40.46 -15.67 -30.25
CA ASN A 3 -39.64 -16.60 -29.51
C ASN A 3 -38.20 -16.52 -30.05
N LEU A 4 -37.26 -16.02 -29.23
CA LEU A 4 -35.85 -15.91 -29.61
C LEU A 4 -35.27 -17.28 -29.97
N SER A 5 -34.44 -17.32 -31.01
CA SER A 5 -33.70 -18.52 -31.41
C SER A 5 -32.73 -18.97 -30.30
N LEU A 6 -32.42 -20.26 -30.27
CA LEU A 6 -31.53 -20.84 -29.27
C LEU A 6 -30.14 -20.17 -29.29
N SER A 7 -29.62 -19.82 -30.47
CA SER A 7 -28.35 -19.13 -30.62
C SER A 7 -28.35 -17.73 -30.00
N SER A 8 -29.42 -16.95 -30.20
CA SER A 8 -29.55 -15.62 -29.57
C SER A 8 -29.61 -15.71 -28.04
N LYS A 9 -30.26 -16.74 -27.49
CA LYS A 9 -30.31 -16.98 -26.03
C LYS A 9 -28.93 -17.29 -25.46
N ILE A 10 -28.12 -18.10 -26.16
CA ILE A 10 -26.74 -18.43 -25.75
C ILE A 10 -25.86 -17.18 -25.76
N ILE A 11 -25.95 -16.36 -26.81
CA ILE A 11 -25.17 -15.11 -26.91
C ILE A 11 -25.53 -14.17 -25.75
N ILE A 12 -26.82 -13.96 -25.49
CA ILE A 12 -27.27 -13.09 -24.39
C ILE A 12 -26.77 -13.64 -23.03
N ALA A 13 -26.87 -14.95 -22.80
CA ALA A 13 -26.38 -15.57 -21.57
C ALA A 13 -24.85 -15.39 -21.38
N SER A 14 -24.07 -15.53 -22.45
CA SER A 14 -22.61 -15.30 -22.40
C SER A 14 -22.26 -13.85 -22.08
N ILE A 15 -22.99 -12.87 -22.64
CA ILE A 15 -22.80 -11.44 -22.34
C ILE A 15 -23.10 -11.16 -20.87
N ILE A 16 -24.21 -11.68 -20.34
CA ILE A 16 -24.58 -11.52 -18.93
C ILE A 16 -23.51 -12.16 -18.02
N LEU A 17 -23.02 -13.35 -18.37
CA LEU A 17 -21.98 -14.03 -17.59
C LEU A 17 -20.67 -13.22 -17.58
N SER A 18 -20.23 -12.73 -18.74
CA SER A 18 -19.03 -11.89 -18.82
C SER A 18 -19.17 -10.58 -18.04
N LEU A 19 -20.34 -9.94 -18.09
CA LEU A 19 -20.61 -8.72 -17.32
C LEU A 19 -20.62 -8.98 -15.81
N THR A 20 -21.23 -10.08 -15.37
CA THR A 20 -21.27 -10.43 -13.93
C THR A 20 -19.91 -10.82 -13.39
N LEU A 21 -19.08 -11.54 -14.16
CA LEU A 21 -17.70 -11.85 -13.79
C LEU A 21 -16.82 -10.59 -13.74
N GLY A 22 -16.93 -9.70 -14.74
CA GLY A 22 -16.18 -8.44 -14.74
C GLY A 22 -16.58 -7.52 -13.57
N LEU A 23 -17.87 -7.45 -13.25
CA LEU A 23 -18.35 -6.71 -12.07
C LEU A 23 -17.87 -7.35 -10.76
N TRP A 24 -17.81 -8.69 -10.68
CA TRP A 24 -17.29 -9.40 -9.52
C TRP A 24 -15.79 -9.15 -9.31
N GLU A 25 -14.97 -9.18 -10.36
CA GLU A 25 -13.53 -8.89 -10.26
C GLU A 25 -13.28 -7.42 -9.89
N ALA A 26 -14.01 -6.48 -10.50
CA ALA A 26 -13.93 -5.06 -10.13
C ALA A 26 -14.39 -4.84 -8.69
N TRP A 27 -15.45 -5.52 -8.25
CA TRP A 27 -15.86 -5.51 -6.85
C TRP A 27 -14.84 -6.17 -5.95
N TYR A 28 -14.20 -7.27 -6.33
CA TYR A 28 -13.24 -7.99 -5.49
C TYR A 28 -11.94 -7.20 -5.33
N GLN A 29 -11.37 -6.68 -6.42
CA GLN A 29 -10.20 -5.82 -6.36
C GLN A 29 -10.49 -4.49 -5.68
N GLY A 30 -11.68 -3.92 -5.94
CA GLY A 30 -12.21 -2.79 -5.20
C GLY A 30 -12.34 -3.13 -3.72
N PHE A 31 -12.97 -4.22 -3.34
CA PHE A 31 -13.23 -4.62 -1.95
C PHE A 31 -11.98 -4.92 -1.14
N ILE A 32 -10.86 -5.30 -1.79
CA ILE A 32 -9.57 -5.49 -1.12
C ILE A 32 -8.85 -4.16 -0.87
N MET A 33 -8.96 -3.19 -1.79
CA MET A 33 -8.33 -1.86 -1.65
C MET A 33 -9.21 -0.84 -0.92
N THR A 34 -10.53 -0.99 -1.02
CA THR A 34 -11.54 -0.12 -0.40
C THR A 34 -11.72 -0.27 1.10
N PRO A 35 -11.41 -1.34 1.85
CA PRO A 35 -11.77 -1.39 3.26
C PRO A 35 -10.92 -0.40 4.04
N ILE A 36 -9.66 -0.19 3.65
CA ILE A 36 -8.80 0.84 4.23
C ILE A 36 -9.35 2.23 3.90
N VAL A 37 -9.57 2.52 2.62
CA VAL A 37 -10.07 3.84 2.16
C VAL A 37 -11.45 4.14 2.78
N PHE A 38 -12.33 3.15 2.85
CA PHE A 38 -13.68 3.24 3.40
C PHE A 38 -13.67 3.40 4.92
N VAL A 39 -12.77 2.69 5.62
CA VAL A 39 -12.52 2.90 7.04
C VAL A 39 -12.05 4.33 7.29
N PHE A 40 -11.11 4.85 6.50
CA PHE A 40 -10.70 6.25 6.66
C PHE A 40 -11.81 7.24 6.30
N LEU A 41 -12.57 6.99 5.23
CA LEU A 41 -13.62 7.89 4.76
C LEU A 41 -14.81 7.95 5.74
N LEU A 42 -15.17 6.85 6.39
CA LEU A 42 -16.31 6.80 7.31
C LEU A 42 -15.93 6.87 8.79
N ALA A 43 -14.89 6.15 9.21
CA ALA A 43 -14.52 6.10 10.62
C ALA A 43 -13.88 7.42 11.09
N LEU A 44 -13.16 8.14 10.21
CA LEU A 44 -12.51 9.40 10.60
C LEU A 44 -13.53 10.53 10.87
N PRO A 45 -14.55 10.80 10.02
CA PRO A 45 -15.60 11.76 10.37
C PRO A 45 -16.39 11.36 11.61
N LEU A 46 -16.71 10.07 11.77
CA LEU A 46 -17.42 9.58 12.96
C LEU A 46 -16.57 9.74 14.22
N PHE A 47 -15.27 9.50 14.14
CA PHE A 47 -14.33 9.72 15.23
C PHE A 47 -14.30 11.21 15.62
N ILE A 48 -14.13 12.11 14.66
CA ILE A 48 -14.13 13.57 14.89
C ILE A 48 -15.45 14.02 15.52
N LEU A 49 -16.58 13.56 14.98
CA LEU A 49 -17.91 13.88 15.51
C LEU A 49 -18.07 13.36 16.95
N SER A 50 -17.62 12.14 17.24
CA SER A 50 -17.67 11.56 18.59
C SER A 50 -16.83 12.36 19.58
N LEU A 51 -15.65 12.83 19.16
CA LEU A 51 -14.74 13.63 19.97
C LEU A 51 -15.34 15.03 20.24
N PHE A 52 -15.96 15.63 19.23
CA PHE A 52 -16.69 16.89 19.37
C PHE A 52 -17.87 16.79 20.36
N LEU A 53 -18.70 15.76 20.23
CA LEU A 53 -19.81 15.50 21.16
C LEU A 53 -19.30 15.23 22.59
N TYR A 54 -18.15 14.58 22.73
CA TYR A 54 -17.52 14.34 24.03
C TYR A 54 -17.14 15.65 24.70
N CYS A 55 -16.51 16.56 23.96
CA CYS A 55 -16.16 17.89 24.43
C CYS A 55 -17.39 18.70 24.87
N ILE A 56 -18.48 18.67 24.09
CA ILE A 56 -19.75 19.31 24.48
C ILE A 56 -20.29 18.73 25.79
N ILE A 57 -20.32 17.40 25.91
CA ILE A 57 -20.78 16.72 27.13
C ILE A 57 -19.91 17.11 28.33
N LEU A 58 -18.58 17.22 28.15
CA LEU A 58 -17.68 17.69 29.20
C LEU A 58 -18.00 19.13 29.63
N LEU A 59 -18.20 20.05 28.69
CA LEU A 59 -18.58 21.44 28.98
C LEU A 59 -19.91 21.52 29.73
N ILE A 60 -20.93 20.78 29.30
CA ILE A 60 -22.24 20.75 29.97
C ILE A 60 -22.14 20.10 31.36
N SER A 61 -21.27 19.10 31.52
CA SER A 61 -21.10 18.39 32.80
C SER A 61 -20.53 19.24 33.94
N ILE A 62 -19.96 20.40 33.61
CA ILE A 62 -19.58 21.43 34.60
C ILE A 62 -20.82 21.95 35.34
N SER A 63 -22.00 21.94 34.69
CA SER A 63 -23.26 22.31 35.32
C SER A 63 -23.83 21.16 36.17
N LYS A 64 -23.89 21.37 37.50
CA LYS A 64 -24.35 20.37 38.48
C LYS A 64 -25.78 19.85 38.22
N LYS A 65 -26.62 20.60 37.50
CA LYS A 65 -28.05 20.34 37.30
C LYS A 65 -28.35 19.06 36.52
N TYR A 66 -27.43 18.55 35.70
CA TYR A 66 -27.68 17.42 34.78
C TYR A 66 -26.77 16.19 35.00
N LYS A 67 -26.05 16.14 36.14
CA LYS A 67 -24.92 15.23 36.37
C LYS A 67 -25.25 13.73 36.23
N SER A 68 -26.42 13.26 36.69
CA SER A 68 -26.71 11.82 36.71
C SER A 68 -27.04 11.24 35.32
N LYS A 69 -27.80 11.97 34.48
CA LYS A 69 -28.13 11.54 33.12
C LYS A 69 -26.91 11.63 32.19
N LEU A 70 -26.09 12.67 32.32
CA LEU A 70 -24.87 12.87 31.52
C LEU A 70 -23.84 11.75 31.70
N ASN A 71 -23.72 11.17 32.90
CA ASN A 71 -22.76 10.08 33.16
C ASN A 71 -23.05 8.80 32.33
N LYS A 72 -24.32 8.49 32.05
CA LYS A 72 -24.67 7.35 31.18
C LYS A 72 -24.26 7.60 29.74
N PHE A 73 -24.59 8.79 29.20
CA PHE A 73 -24.18 9.19 27.86
C PHE A 73 -22.66 9.26 27.69
N LYS A 74 -21.94 9.78 28.69
CA LYS A 74 -20.47 9.82 28.70
C LYS A 74 -19.87 8.42 28.53
N LYS A 75 -20.41 7.40 29.22
CA LYS A 75 -19.94 6.00 29.08
C LYS A 75 -20.17 5.45 27.68
N ILE A 76 -21.36 5.65 27.11
CA ILE A 76 -21.69 5.18 25.76
C ILE A 76 -20.75 5.83 24.73
N LEU A 77 -20.54 7.14 24.84
CA LEU A 77 -19.69 7.86 23.92
C LEU A 77 -18.21 7.44 24.02
N LEU A 78 -17.73 7.15 25.23
CA LEU A 78 -16.38 6.64 25.44
C LEU A 78 -16.20 5.25 24.81
N ILE A 79 -17.22 4.39 24.87
CA ILE A 79 -17.21 3.09 24.17
C ILE A 79 -17.14 3.30 22.65
N ILE A 80 -17.97 4.19 22.08
CA ILE A 80 -17.95 4.51 20.65
C ILE A 80 -16.56 5.02 20.23
N LEU A 81 -15.99 5.97 20.97
CA LEU A 81 -14.68 6.53 20.70
C LEU A 81 -13.58 5.45 20.74
N THR A 82 -13.63 4.56 21.72
CA THR A 82 -12.70 3.41 21.82
C THR A 82 -12.80 2.50 20.60
N ILE A 83 -14.02 2.17 20.17
CA ILE A 83 -14.26 1.34 18.98
C ILE A 83 -13.70 2.05 17.73
N CYS A 84 -14.03 3.32 17.52
CA CYS A 84 -13.53 4.09 16.38
C CYS A 84 -11.99 4.18 16.36
N SER A 85 -11.35 4.38 17.53
CA SER A 85 -9.88 4.38 17.62
C SER A 85 -9.27 3.05 17.21
N ILE A 86 -9.85 1.92 17.62
CA ILE A 86 -9.38 0.59 17.21
C ILE A 86 -9.45 0.43 15.69
N PHE A 87 -10.55 0.85 15.07
CA PHE A 87 -10.71 0.79 13.61
C PHE A 87 -9.70 1.67 12.85
N ILE A 88 -9.21 2.75 13.44
CA ILE A 88 -8.18 3.60 12.82
C ILE A 88 -6.77 3.04 13.06
N ILE A 89 -6.49 2.56 14.27
CA ILE A 89 -5.14 2.13 14.67
C ILE A 89 -4.74 0.79 14.03
N ILE A 90 -5.66 -0.18 13.96
CA ILE A 90 -5.35 -1.52 13.43
C ILE A 90 -4.83 -1.46 11.97
N PRO A 91 -5.51 -0.78 11.02
CA PRO A 91 -5.00 -0.66 9.65
C PRO A 91 -3.61 -0.03 9.57
N LEU A 92 -3.34 1.00 10.38
CA LEU A 92 -2.02 1.65 10.41
C LEU A 92 -0.91 0.69 10.88
N ILE A 93 -1.20 -0.14 11.90
CA ILE A 93 -0.28 -1.18 12.36
C ILE A 93 -0.06 -2.22 11.26
N ILE A 94 -1.12 -2.67 10.59
CA ILE A 94 -1.04 -3.64 9.49
C ILE A 94 -0.16 -3.09 8.36
N VAL A 95 -0.37 -1.85 7.94
CA VAL A 95 0.45 -1.20 6.89
C VAL A 95 1.92 -1.15 7.32
N LYS A 96 2.21 -0.72 8.55
CA LYS A 96 3.59 -0.63 9.06
C LYS A 96 4.28 -2.01 9.12
N LEU A 97 3.61 -3.03 9.64
CA LEU A 97 4.13 -4.39 9.70
C LEU A 97 4.34 -4.97 8.31
N THR A 98 3.40 -4.73 7.40
CA THR A 98 3.48 -5.20 6.03
C THR A 98 4.66 -4.59 5.29
N ASN A 99 4.88 -3.28 5.44
CA ASN A 99 6.04 -2.59 4.88
C ASN A 99 7.35 -3.12 5.44
N LYS A 100 7.42 -3.39 6.75
CA LYS A 100 8.61 -3.98 7.39
C LYS A 100 8.92 -5.38 6.84
N ILE A 101 7.93 -6.25 6.72
CA ILE A 101 8.12 -7.61 6.18
C ILE A 101 8.52 -7.56 4.72
N ASN A 102 7.86 -6.73 3.90
CA ASN A 102 8.20 -6.59 2.48
C ASN A 102 9.60 -5.99 2.29
N SER A 103 10.04 -5.07 3.15
CA SER A 103 11.40 -4.54 3.15
C SER A 103 12.44 -5.62 3.46
N LEU A 104 12.20 -6.47 4.46
CA LEU A 104 13.09 -7.59 4.78
C LEU A 104 13.19 -8.59 3.62
N ARG A 105 12.08 -8.87 2.93
CA ARG A 105 12.09 -9.75 1.74
C ARG A 105 12.78 -9.11 0.54
N ALA A 106 12.57 -7.81 0.32
CA ALA A 106 13.24 -7.05 -0.73
C ALA A 106 14.76 -7.03 -0.49
N GLN A 107 15.21 -6.92 0.77
CA GLN A 107 16.63 -6.94 1.11
C GLN A 107 17.32 -8.22 0.62
N GLY A 108 16.69 -9.40 0.78
CA GLY A 108 17.25 -10.65 0.27
C GLY A 108 17.43 -10.66 -1.27
N ILE A 109 16.53 -10.01 -2.00
CA ILE A 109 16.64 -9.86 -3.47
C ILE A 109 17.76 -8.87 -3.82
N ILE A 110 17.83 -7.75 -3.10
CA ILE A 110 18.88 -6.73 -3.23
C ILE A 110 20.27 -7.37 -3.04
N ASP A 111 20.45 -8.13 -1.97
CA ASP A 111 21.72 -8.78 -1.65
C ASP A 111 22.12 -9.78 -2.76
N ALA A 112 21.15 -10.55 -3.29
CA ALA A 112 21.38 -11.47 -4.41
C ALA A 112 21.76 -10.74 -5.71
N ILE A 113 21.12 -9.61 -6.02
CA ILE A 113 21.46 -8.76 -7.18
C ILE A 113 22.89 -8.23 -7.04
N ASN A 114 23.26 -7.77 -5.84
CA ASN A 114 24.60 -7.24 -5.58
C ASN A 114 25.66 -8.33 -5.74
N LEU A 115 25.41 -9.55 -5.23
CA LEU A 115 26.29 -10.70 -5.43
C LEU A 115 26.41 -11.10 -6.91
N TYR A 116 25.31 -11.08 -7.66
CA TYR A 116 25.32 -11.33 -9.10
C TYR A 116 26.20 -10.29 -9.81
N LYS A 117 26.02 -9.00 -9.52
CA LYS A 117 26.84 -7.93 -10.11
C LYS A 117 28.31 -8.07 -9.76
N GLN A 118 28.63 -8.41 -8.51
CA GLN A 118 30.01 -8.60 -8.08
C GLN A 118 30.71 -9.71 -8.87
N GLN A 119 29.98 -10.77 -9.24
CA GLN A 119 30.55 -11.92 -9.95
C GLN A 119 30.56 -11.75 -11.48
N ASN A 120 29.57 -11.06 -12.04
CA ASN A 120 29.39 -10.94 -13.50
C ASN A 120 29.78 -9.56 -14.05
N GLY A 121 30.00 -8.56 -13.20
CA GLY A 121 30.33 -7.18 -13.57
C GLY A 121 29.12 -6.30 -13.91
N GLU A 122 27.94 -6.89 -14.11
CA GLU A 122 26.71 -6.20 -14.51
C GLU A 122 25.49 -6.66 -13.69
N TYR A 123 24.47 -5.81 -13.61
CA TYR A 123 23.20 -6.20 -12.99
C TYR A 123 22.45 -7.21 -13.87
N PRO A 124 21.64 -8.12 -13.29
CA PRO A 124 20.89 -9.09 -14.08
C PRO A 124 19.75 -8.40 -14.85
N ASP A 125 19.55 -8.73 -16.13
CA ASP A 125 18.41 -8.19 -16.90
C ASP A 125 17.03 -8.53 -16.31
N ASP A 126 16.95 -9.63 -15.55
CA ASP A 126 15.72 -10.11 -14.93
C ASP A 126 16.00 -10.92 -13.64
N LEU A 127 15.05 -10.90 -12.69
CA LEU A 127 15.20 -11.58 -11.40
C LEU A 127 15.33 -13.10 -11.51
N HIS A 128 14.83 -13.73 -12.59
CA HIS A 128 14.97 -15.17 -12.79
C HIS A 128 16.44 -15.61 -12.98
N LYS A 129 17.35 -14.71 -13.38
CA LYS A 129 18.80 -15.02 -13.45
C LYS A 129 19.42 -15.25 -12.07
N LEU A 130 18.76 -14.83 -10.99
CA LEU A 130 19.24 -15.05 -9.62
C LEU A 130 18.97 -16.47 -9.13
N VAL A 131 18.03 -17.20 -9.74
CA VAL A 131 17.64 -18.55 -9.35
C VAL A 131 18.32 -19.58 -10.27
N PRO A 132 18.84 -20.71 -9.75
CA PRO A 132 18.88 -21.11 -8.34
C PRO A 132 20.15 -20.66 -7.59
N ASN A 133 21.09 -19.98 -8.26
CA ASN A 133 22.46 -19.83 -7.77
C ASN A 133 22.60 -18.84 -6.59
N TYR A 134 21.78 -17.79 -6.57
CA TYR A 134 21.81 -16.74 -5.53
C TYR A 134 20.57 -16.77 -4.64
N LEU A 135 19.45 -17.29 -5.15
CA LEU A 135 18.19 -17.48 -4.44
C LEU A 135 17.59 -18.85 -4.78
N SER A 136 16.94 -19.51 -3.82
CA SER A 136 16.18 -20.74 -4.07
C SER A 136 14.97 -20.51 -4.97
N ASP A 137 14.31 -19.37 -4.76
CA ASP A 137 13.09 -18.92 -5.42
C ASP A 137 13.00 -17.40 -5.24
N ILE A 138 12.23 -16.72 -6.10
CA ILE A 138 12.03 -15.26 -5.99
C ILE A 138 11.03 -15.01 -4.86
N PRO A 139 11.41 -14.34 -3.75
CA PRO A 139 10.50 -14.03 -2.66
C PRO A 139 9.32 -13.21 -3.16
N LYS A 140 8.12 -13.57 -2.71
CA LYS A 140 6.89 -12.80 -2.98
C LYS A 140 6.58 -11.85 -1.83
N ASN A 141 5.79 -10.81 -2.09
CA ASN A 141 5.29 -9.93 -1.04
C ASN A 141 4.27 -10.68 -0.14
N LEU A 142 3.75 -10.02 0.91
CA LEU A 142 2.74 -10.61 1.79
C LEU A 142 1.40 -10.95 1.11
N TRP A 143 1.15 -10.38 -0.06
CA TRP A 143 -0.04 -10.62 -0.87
C TRP A 143 0.20 -11.61 -2.00
N ASN A 144 1.33 -12.34 -1.97
CA ASN A 144 1.71 -13.34 -2.98
C ASN A 144 1.94 -12.77 -4.39
N ASP A 145 2.20 -11.47 -4.52
CA ASP A 145 2.66 -10.85 -5.76
C ASP A 145 4.18 -10.82 -5.83
N GLN A 146 4.69 -10.78 -7.06
CA GLN A 146 6.11 -10.62 -7.34
C GLN A 146 6.55 -9.17 -7.20
N PHE A 147 7.82 -8.98 -6.82
CA PHE A 147 8.44 -7.66 -6.89
C PHE A 147 8.69 -7.29 -8.35
N ARG A 148 8.38 -6.05 -8.71
CA ARG A 148 8.74 -5.46 -10.00
C ARG A 148 10.20 -5.03 -9.94
N TYR A 149 10.98 -5.51 -10.88
CA TYR A 149 12.37 -5.15 -11.08
C TYR A 149 12.51 -4.23 -12.29
N GLU A 150 13.26 -3.15 -12.14
CA GLU A 150 13.55 -2.22 -13.23
C GLU A 150 14.99 -1.71 -13.12
N ILE A 151 15.74 -1.81 -14.21
CA ILE A 151 17.05 -1.17 -14.36
C ILE A 151 16.81 0.25 -14.84
N VAL A 152 17.31 1.22 -14.08
CA VAL A 152 17.21 2.64 -14.41
C VAL A 152 18.62 3.13 -14.75
N ASN A 153 18.80 3.56 -16.00
CA ASN A 153 20.11 3.96 -16.54
C ASN A 153 20.45 5.45 -16.36
N PHE A 154 19.56 6.21 -15.72
CA PHE A 154 19.77 7.64 -15.50
C PHE A 154 19.22 8.07 -14.15
N HIS A 155 19.97 8.94 -13.47
CA HIS A 155 19.48 9.66 -12.30
C HIS A 155 19.51 11.15 -12.59
N GLU A 156 18.37 11.83 -12.42
CA GLU A 156 18.31 13.29 -12.49
C GLU A 156 18.73 13.83 -11.12
N VAL A 157 19.87 14.52 -11.09
CA VAL A 157 20.39 15.18 -9.89
C VAL A 157 20.28 16.68 -10.09
N TRP A 158 19.81 17.39 -9.07
CA TRP A 158 19.82 18.84 -9.07
C TRP A 158 21.26 19.32 -8.88
N ASN A 159 21.81 20.01 -9.87
CA ASN A 159 23.11 20.66 -9.78
C ASN A 159 22.89 22.06 -9.16
N GLU A 160 23.34 22.26 -7.92
CA GLU A 160 23.20 23.53 -7.20
C GLU A 160 24.05 24.66 -7.78
N GLU A 161 25.20 24.34 -8.38
CA GLU A 161 26.10 25.35 -8.97
C GLU A 161 25.48 25.94 -10.24
N GLU A 162 24.86 25.09 -11.04
CA GLU A 162 24.27 25.47 -12.32
C GLU A 162 22.76 25.74 -12.26
N TYR A 163 22.13 25.52 -11.10
CA TYR A 163 20.68 25.65 -10.89
C TYR A 163 19.86 24.91 -11.97
N LYS A 164 20.27 23.69 -12.32
CA LYS A 164 19.61 22.87 -13.36
C LYS A 164 19.64 21.38 -12.99
N TRP A 165 18.71 20.62 -13.57
CA TRP A 165 18.72 19.16 -13.48
C TRP A 165 19.75 18.58 -14.45
N GLU A 166 20.65 17.74 -13.96
CA GLU A 166 21.62 17.00 -14.76
C GLU A 166 21.32 15.50 -14.74
N LYS A 167 21.35 14.89 -15.92
CA LYS A 167 21.22 13.44 -16.07
C LYS A 167 22.59 12.80 -15.89
N LEU A 168 22.79 12.17 -14.76
CA LEU A 168 23.95 11.32 -14.53
C LEU A 168 23.63 9.92 -15.05
N ASN A 169 24.54 9.38 -15.86
CA ASN A 169 24.47 7.99 -16.34
C ASN A 169 24.90 7.05 -15.21
N VAL A 170 23.99 6.84 -14.27
CA VAL A 170 24.14 5.88 -13.18
C VAL A 170 23.24 4.69 -13.48
N THR A 171 23.82 3.48 -13.53
CA THR A 171 23.03 2.26 -13.60
C THR A 171 22.58 1.90 -12.19
N GLN A 172 21.30 2.12 -11.90
CA GLN A 172 20.64 1.73 -10.67
C GLN A 172 19.61 0.64 -10.96
N PHE A 173 19.25 -0.12 -9.93
CA PHE A 173 18.05 -0.96 -10.01
C PHE A 173 17.04 -0.50 -8.97
N ARG A 174 15.76 -0.70 -9.27
CA ARG A 174 14.67 -0.44 -8.35
C ARG A 174 13.81 -1.68 -8.21
N LEU A 175 13.41 -1.94 -6.98
CA LEU A 175 12.45 -2.99 -6.65
C LEU A 175 11.17 -2.34 -6.13
N LYS A 176 10.04 -2.62 -6.77
CA LYS A 176 8.73 -2.14 -6.31
C LYS A 176 7.83 -3.28 -5.93
N ASN A 177 7.15 -3.08 -4.81
CA ASN A 177 6.03 -3.92 -4.42
C ASN A 177 4.78 -3.49 -5.20
N SER A 178 4.02 -4.45 -5.74
CA SER A 178 2.76 -4.22 -6.48
C SER A 178 1.75 -3.32 -5.75
N ILE A 179 1.73 -3.37 -4.42
CA ILE A 179 0.69 -2.72 -3.59
C ILE A 179 1.21 -1.45 -2.88
N GLY A 180 2.52 -1.20 -2.89
CA GLY A 180 3.15 -0.04 -2.24
C GLY A 180 3.36 1.15 -3.18
N SER A 181 3.23 2.38 -2.66
CA SER A 181 3.64 3.60 -3.35
C SER A 181 5.16 3.78 -3.43
N GLY A 182 5.92 3.14 -2.52
CA GLY A 182 7.37 3.29 -2.43
C GLY A 182 8.18 2.34 -3.31
N TRP A 183 9.27 2.84 -3.87
CA TRP A 183 10.34 2.04 -4.49
C TRP A 183 11.40 1.73 -3.43
N TYR A 184 11.81 0.47 -3.33
CA TYR A 184 13.05 0.11 -2.67
C TYR A 184 14.18 0.37 -3.66
N THR A 185 14.87 1.49 -3.48
CA THR A 185 16.01 1.87 -4.32
C THR A 185 17.26 1.77 -3.48
N GLN A 186 18.27 1.07 -4.00
CA GLN A 186 19.62 1.16 -3.46
C GLN A 186 20.46 1.88 -4.52
N VAL A 187 20.89 3.10 -4.19
CA VAL A 187 21.80 3.86 -5.04
C VAL A 187 23.21 3.38 -4.72
N TYR A 188 23.86 2.76 -5.70
CA TYR A 188 25.30 2.47 -5.66
C TYR A 188 25.96 3.31 -6.72
N ASP A 189 26.53 4.43 -6.32
CA ASP A 189 27.65 5.06 -7.01
C ASP A 189 28.57 5.70 -5.98
N SER A 190 29.85 5.81 -6.36
CA SER A 190 31.05 6.06 -5.54
C SER A 190 31.13 7.40 -4.81
N TYR A 191 30.00 8.02 -4.51
CA TYR A 191 29.91 9.15 -3.59
C TYR A 191 29.43 8.63 -2.24
N ASP A 192 30.35 8.56 -1.29
CA ASP A 192 30.07 8.17 0.10
C ASP A 192 28.81 8.88 0.63
N ASP A 193 27.90 8.08 1.21
CA ASP A 193 26.86 8.50 2.16
C ASP A 193 25.73 9.46 1.70
N VAL A 194 25.02 9.16 0.60
CA VAL A 194 23.69 9.79 0.37
C VAL A 194 22.56 8.78 0.54
N TRP A 195 22.07 8.66 1.78
CA TRP A 195 20.83 7.98 2.11
C TRP A 195 19.64 8.88 1.75
N PHE A 196 18.97 8.61 0.62
CA PHE A 196 17.71 9.28 0.31
C PHE A 196 16.56 8.62 1.09
N LEU A 197 16.11 9.29 2.15
CA LEU A 197 14.81 9.03 2.77
C LEU A 197 13.73 9.60 1.85
N TRP A 198 13.02 8.72 1.15
CA TRP A 198 11.78 9.10 0.47
C TRP A 198 10.60 8.81 1.40
N ASP A 199 9.79 9.84 1.66
CA ASP A 199 8.49 9.76 2.36
C ASP A 199 7.41 9.04 1.52
#